data_AF-A0A945ZSE2-F1
#
_entry.id   AF-A0A945ZSE2-F1
#
_cell.length_a   1.000
_cell.length_b   1.000
_cell.length_c   1.000
_cell.angle_alpha   90.00
_cell.angle_beta   90.00
_cell.angle_gamma   90.00
#
_symmetry.space_group_name_H-M   'P 1'
#
loop_
_entity.id
_entity.type
_entity.pdbx_description
1 polymer ?
#
loop_
_entity_poly.entity_id
_entity_poly.type
_entity_poly.pdbx_seq_one_letter_code
_entity_poly.pdbx_strand_id
1 'polypeptide(L)'
;VEDNFFYHHIGHGVFLEDGSERYNSILNNVVVLSKRPAQWEEVTPSDNQLNQVQNRTPASFWITNPNNIFEGNVAAGTEGTGYWFALPEAPMGASAGISLFDGIEPYREPLGSFVGNTAHSCMSGFDIFDQLFPDHSIRTNAGWQESGEHLIDGCVWYANDLAVYSGIGGGVGDKVTYTANLKFQDNVFVANATAIQLASYSQVVESAIVAHGQSNILSQTASLYRIYDGAGQIHDCHLVGWNQPYTDYLKDGGAGTKHTNHRVSGITTDDGLAPRIDMRNYDIPASPTDMTPQSLSHPRVWNMVLLDEDGSLTGTAGHSIVSNHPMMLVGDEAQPVNWVNAFSSPHRFDLVILQFPALPNDSIPNVTCTRIKTGSPTESVYYIHGYKEHIQLPFIINEGFLYSYQFESLPATQQIKVVLDDADAGDAAWIRFVGLGNLGGLTLSSSALALVEVGSLLELTNSQQAAYFVEPGGDVYLNMVAIGRVQNVNMTWTDDVELSPLDTDGDGATDGDEIAAGNDPFAIDLDVLGCTYFGACNYDIEADVEDGSCLFPPIGCSWPDNSAFVGCTYSDAINYNTEAVYDDGSCMWNAVSAECPADVNGDGMVAVQDILLVLSSYGSPCLDE
;
A
#
# COMPACT_ATOMS: atom_id res chain seq x y z
N VAL A 1 -1.43 7.26 -41.68
CA VAL A 1 -1.07 8.60 -41.17
C VAL A 1 0.40 8.54 -40.80
N GLU A 2 1.27 9.20 -41.56
CA GLU A 2 2.72 9.07 -41.37
C GLU A 2 3.47 10.38 -41.51
N ASP A 3 4.56 10.53 -40.76
CA ASP A 3 5.51 11.66 -40.82
C ASP A 3 4.87 13.04 -40.57
N ASN A 4 3.87 13.12 -39.69
CA ASN A 4 3.20 14.37 -39.34
C ASN A 4 3.69 14.95 -38.01
N PHE A 5 3.57 16.27 -37.88
CA PHE A 5 3.80 17.00 -36.65
C PHE A 5 2.52 17.73 -36.24
N PHE A 6 1.87 17.26 -35.18
CA PHE A 6 0.69 17.87 -34.57
C PHE A 6 1.13 18.72 -33.39
N TYR A 7 0.79 20.00 -33.39
CA TYR A 7 1.26 20.95 -32.40
C TYR A 7 0.12 21.77 -31.82
N HIS A 8 0.09 21.85 -30.48
CA HIS A 8 -0.74 22.78 -29.71
C HIS A 8 -2.22 22.70 -30.10
N HIS A 9 -2.83 21.57 -29.79
CA HIS A 9 -4.24 21.30 -30.03
C HIS A 9 -5.00 21.11 -28.70
N ILE A 10 -6.31 21.31 -28.74
CA ILE A 10 -7.23 21.10 -27.62
C ILE A 10 -7.98 19.79 -27.86
N GLY A 11 -8.13 18.96 -26.82
CA GLY A 11 -8.79 17.66 -26.92
C GLY A 11 -7.87 16.56 -27.47
N HIS A 12 -8.46 15.44 -27.92
CA HIS A 12 -7.70 14.32 -28.49
C HIS A 12 -6.88 14.73 -29.73
N GLY A 13 -5.71 14.10 -29.92
CA GLY A 13 -4.77 14.42 -31.01
C GLY A 13 -5.00 13.61 -32.29
N VAL A 14 -4.33 12.47 -32.39
CA VAL A 14 -4.57 11.45 -33.42
C VAL A 14 -5.52 10.42 -32.81
N PHE A 15 -6.68 10.19 -33.43
CA PHE A 15 -7.68 9.31 -32.85
C PHE A 15 -8.36 8.41 -33.88
N LEU A 16 -8.72 7.21 -33.39
CA LEU A 16 -9.69 6.31 -34.00
C LEU A 16 -10.96 6.53 -33.20
N GLU A 17 -11.99 7.18 -33.72
CA GLU A 17 -13.10 7.70 -32.91
C GLU A 17 -14.11 6.60 -32.58
N ASP A 18 -14.56 5.89 -33.61
CA ASP A 18 -15.75 5.05 -33.54
C ASP A 18 -15.42 3.60 -33.16
N GLY A 19 -14.15 3.16 -33.19
CA GLY A 19 -13.74 1.78 -32.98
C GLY A 19 -13.92 0.87 -34.20
N SER A 20 -14.42 1.40 -35.32
CA SER A 20 -14.52 0.65 -36.59
C SER A 20 -13.19 0.61 -37.36
N GLU A 21 -12.29 1.54 -37.04
CA GLU A 21 -11.05 1.76 -37.75
C GLU A 21 -10.03 0.66 -37.43
N ARG A 22 -9.75 -0.19 -38.42
CA ARG A 22 -8.81 -1.31 -38.32
C ARG A 22 -7.89 -1.36 -39.52
N TYR A 23 -6.72 -1.97 -39.35
CA TYR A 23 -5.68 -2.15 -40.35
C TYR A 23 -5.09 -0.82 -40.87
N ASN A 24 -5.13 0.22 -40.05
CA ASN A 24 -4.47 1.49 -40.35
C ASN A 24 -3.00 1.45 -39.92
N SER A 25 -2.19 2.26 -40.59
CA SER A 25 -0.78 2.50 -40.20
C SER A 25 -0.63 3.94 -39.72
N ILE A 26 -0.21 4.10 -38.47
CA ILE A 26 0.07 5.36 -37.79
C ILE A 26 1.56 5.33 -37.44
N LEU A 27 2.39 5.97 -38.28
CA LEU A 27 3.84 5.78 -38.26
C LEU A 27 4.59 7.10 -38.09
N ASN A 28 5.60 7.15 -37.23
CA ASN A 28 6.57 8.25 -37.14
C ASN A 28 5.93 9.65 -36.96
N ASN A 29 4.77 9.73 -36.31
CA ASN A 29 4.12 11.01 -36.06
C ASN A 29 4.59 11.59 -34.73
N VAL A 30 4.62 12.91 -34.63
CA VAL A 30 4.91 13.62 -33.39
C VAL A 30 3.69 14.45 -32.99
N VAL A 31 3.14 14.21 -31.81
CA VAL A 31 2.07 14.99 -31.20
C VAL A 31 2.64 15.74 -30.00
N VAL A 32 2.53 17.06 -30.03
CA VAL A 32 3.13 17.95 -29.01
C VAL A 32 2.10 18.92 -28.45
N LEU A 33 2.05 19.06 -27.12
CA LEU A 33 1.17 19.97 -26.40
C LEU A 33 -0.33 19.68 -26.62
N SER A 34 -0.76 18.45 -26.27
CA SER A 34 -2.18 18.12 -26.16
C SER A 34 -2.77 18.78 -24.91
N LYS A 35 -3.70 19.73 -25.11
CA LYS A 35 -4.30 20.54 -24.06
C LYS A 35 -5.68 20.02 -23.67
N ARG A 36 -5.94 19.99 -22.37
CA ARG A 36 -7.26 19.67 -21.86
C ARG A 36 -8.23 20.82 -22.20
N PRO A 37 -9.40 20.52 -22.80
CA PRO A 37 -10.40 21.56 -23.01
C PRO A 37 -10.87 22.16 -21.68
N ALA A 38 -11.26 23.42 -21.69
CA ALA A 38 -11.99 23.97 -20.56
C ALA A 38 -13.32 23.22 -20.40
N GLN A 39 -13.86 23.22 -19.19
CA GLN A 39 -15.18 22.64 -18.96
C GLN A 39 -16.19 23.24 -19.95
N TRP A 40 -16.99 22.40 -20.60
CA TRP A 40 -17.98 22.74 -21.63
C TRP A 40 -17.41 23.09 -23.01
N GLU A 41 -16.09 23.03 -23.20
CA GLU A 41 -15.44 23.15 -24.52
C GLU A 41 -15.08 21.79 -25.12
N GLU A 42 -15.32 20.70 -24.39
CA GLU A 42 -15.18 19.34 -24.91
C GLU A 42 -16.10 19.05 -26.11
N VAL A 43 -15.59 18.29 -27.08
CA VAL A 43 -16.36 17.81 -28.23
C VAL A 43 -17.12 16.54 -27.86
N THR A 44 -16.50 15.70 -27.05
CA THR A 44 -17.02 14.45 -26.50
C THR A 44 -16.80 14.40 -24.99
N PRO A 45 -17.63 13.66 -24.22
CA PRO A 45 -17.37 13.48 -22.80
C PRO A 45 -15.94 13.01 -22.49
N SER A 46 -15.39 12.09 -23.29
CA SER A 46 -14.02 11.57 -23.12
C SER A 46 -12.91 12.60 -23.22
N ASP A 47 -13.12 13.78 -23.82
CA ASP A 47 -12.08 14.82 -23.85
C ASP A 47 -11.79 15.41 -22.45
N ASN A 48 -12.77 15.36 -21.53
CA ASN A 48 -12.73 16.10 -20.27
C ASN A 48 -13.40 15.42 -19.06
N GLN A 49 -13.88 14.18 -19.19
CA GLN A 49 -14.64 13.51 -18.12
C GLN A 49 -13.78 13.18 -16.89
N LEU A 50 -12.53 12.73 -17.08
CA LEU A 50 -11.68 12.22 -16.00
C LEU A 50 -10.33 12.95 -15.94
N ASN A 51 -9.86 13.27 -14.73
CA ASN A 51 -8.56 13.90 -14.47
C ASN A 51 -7.84 13.28 -13.26
N GLN A 52 -8.01 11.96 -13.10
CA GLN A 52 -7.34 11.18 -12.06
C GLN A 52 -5.99 10.72 -12.60
N VAL A 53 -4.98 10.53 -11.74
CA VAL A 53 -3.61 10.14 -12.16
C VAL A 53 -3.59 9.01 -13.20
N GLN A 54 -4.47 8.03 -13.03
CA GLN A 54 -4.56 6.83 -13.83
C GLN A 54 -5.58 6.86 -14.98
N ASN A 55 -6.41 7.90 -15.12
CA ASN A 55 -7.43 8.01 -16.18
C ASN A 55 -7.51 9.48 -16.64
N ARG A 56 -6.41 10.02 -17.17
CA ARG A 56 -6.36 11.44 -17.57
C ARG A 56 -6.72 11.61 -19.03
N THR A 57 -7.55 12.62 -19.28
CA THR A 57 -8.00 13.03 -20.61
C THR A 57 -7.50 14.43 -20.93
N PRO A 58 -7.34 14.82 -22.20
CA PRO A 58 -7.49 14.01 -23.42
C PRO A 58 -6.22 13.19 -23.70
N ALA A 59 -6.20 12.49 -24.84
CA ALA A 59 -5.06 11.69 -25.28
C ALA A 59 -4.35 12.26 -26.52
N SER A 60 -3.02 12.15 -26.59
CA SER A 60 -2.28 12.47 -27.83
C SER A 60 -2.58 11.45 -28.92
N PHE A 61 -2.61 10.17 -28.57
CA PHE A 61 -3.06 9.06 -29.41
C PHE A 61 -4.21 8.34 -28.70
N TRP A 62 -5.42 8.48 -29.24
CA TRP A 62 -6.61 7.82 -28.70
C TRP A 62 -6.98 6.62 -29.58
N ILE A 63 -6.90 5.43 -28.98
CA ILE A 63 -6.95 4.15 -29.68
C ILE A 63 -8.20 3.40 -29.22
N THR A 64 -9.22 3.39 -30.08
CA THR A 64 -10.48 2.67 -29.80
C THR A 64 -10.55 1.31 -30.50
N ASN A 65 -9.56 0.95 -31.31
CA ASN A 65 -9.45 -0.39 -31.86
C ASN A 65 -7.97 -0.80 -31.90
N PRO A 66 -7.59 -1.92 -31.24
CA PRO A 66 -6.19 -2.31 -31.12
C PRO A 66 -5.63 -2.91 -32.42
N ASN A 67 -6.48 -3.30 -33.37
CA ASN A 67 -6.08 -3.95 -34.62
C ASN A 67 -5.57 -2.95 -35.67
N ASN A 68 -4.54 -2.18 -35.28
CA ASN A 68 -3.88 -1.15 -36.07
C ASN A 68 -2.38 -1.15 -35.76
N ILE A 69 -1.60 -0.53 -36.64
CA ILE A 69 -0.14 -0.43 -36.53
C ILE A 69 0.21 0.97 -36.00
N PHE A 70 0.80 1.04 -34.81
CA PHE A 70 1.34 2.25 -34.20
C PHE A 70 2.83 2.08 -33.98
N GLU A 71 3.67 2.69 -34.83
CA GLU A 71 5.12 2.51 -34.74
C GLU A 71 5.88 3.83 -34.84
N GLY A 72 6.91 3.99 -34.01
CA GLY A 72 7.81 5.15 -34.06
C GLY A 72 7.17 6.50 -33.72
N ASN A 73 5.96 6.50 -33.15
CA ASN A 73 5.26 7.75 -32.82
C ASN A 73 5.80 8.37 -31.52
N VAL A 74 5.57 9.67 -31.35
CA VAL A 74 5.99 10.43 -30.18
C VAL A 74 4.81 11.24 -29.66
N ALA A 75 4.40 11.00 -28.41
CA ALA A 75 3.54 11.87 -27.63
C ALA A 75 4.41 12.71 -26.69
N ALA A 76 4.28 14.05 -26.74
CA ALA A 76 5.11 14.94 -25.93
C ALA A 76 4.30 16.08 -25.30
N GLY A 77 4.38 16.23 -23.97
CA GLY A 77 3.77 17.36 -23.28
C GLY A 77 2.25 17.28 -23.24
N THR A 78 1.69 16.16 -22.80
CA THR A 78 0.24 15.91 -22.79
C THR A 78 -0.34 16.21 -21.41
N GLU A 79 -1.36 17.08 -21.34
CA GLU A 79 -2.12 17.34 -20.09
C GLU A 79 -3.02 16.16 -19.67
N GLY A 80 -3.13 15.14 -20.51
CA GLY A 80 -3.75 13.86 -20.17
C GLY A 80 -2.82 12.69 -20.48
N THR A 81 -3.26 11.79 -21.35
CA THR A 81 -2.54 10.54 -21.64
C THR A 81 -1.80 10.58 -22.99
N GLY A 82 -0.56 10.10 -23.05
CA GLY A 82 0.18 9.96 -24.30
C GLY A 82 -0.54 9.01 -25.26
N TYR A 83 -0.65 7.74 -24.87
CA TYR A 83 -1.35 6.69 -25.62
C TYR A 83 -2.45 6.10 -24.74
N TRP A 84 -3.70 6.19 -25.19
CA TRP A 84 -4.84 5.69 -24.43
C TRP A 84 -5.64 4.68 -25.24
N PHE A 85 -5.73 3.46 -24.73
CA PHE A 85 -6.57 2.39 -25.26
C PHE A 85 -7.92 2.38 -24.54
N ALA A 86 -8.98 2.77 -25.25
CA ALA A 86 -10.35 2.78 -24.74
C ALA A 86 -11.26 2.03 -25.71
N LEU A 87 -11.40 0.72 -25.52
CA LEU A 87 -11.89 -0.21 -26.55
C LEU A 87 -13.41 -0.45 -26.40
N PRO A 88 -14.30 0.18 -27.18
CA PRO A 88 -15.74 -0.06 -27.06
C PRO A 88 -16.12 -1.51 -27.38
N GLU A 89 -17.31 -1.93 -26.94
CA GLU A 89 -17.83 -3.27 -27.21
C GLU A 89 -18.23 -3.45 -28.70
N ALA A 90 -18.60 -2.37 -29.38
CA ALA A 90 -18.97 -2.35 -30.79
C ALA A 90 -18.68 -0.97 -31.39
N PRO A 91 -18.58 -0.84 -32.73
CA PRO A 91 -18.48 0.44 -33.39
C PRO A 91 -19.55 1.45 -32.94
N MET A 92 -19.13 2.67 -32.69
CA MET A 92 -19.94 3.77 -32.17
C MET A 92 -20.15 4.85 -33.24
N GLY A 93 -20.74 5.98 -32.83
CA GLY A 93 -20.81 7.19 -33.63
C GLY A 93 -21.36 6.99 -35.05
N ALA A 94 -20.64 7.52 -36.04
CA ALA A 94 -21.06 7.45 -37.45
C ALA A 94 -20.96 6.03 -38.02
N SER A 95 -20.10 5.20 -37.45
CA SER A 95 -19.85 3.83 -37.88
C SER A 95 -20.90 2.83 -37.40
N ALA A 96 -21.58 3.08 -36.28
CA ALA A 96 -22.54 2.15 -35.65
C ALA A 96 -23.67 1.67 -36.56
N GLY A 97 -24.06 2.46 -37.57
CA GLY A 97 -25.15 2.14 -38.51
C GLY A 97 -24.69 1.59 -39.87
N ILE A 98 -23.39 1.36 -40.07
CA ILE A 98 -22.84 0.97 -41.37
C ILE A 98 -22.64 -0.54 -41.40
N SER A 99 -23.41 -1.24 -42.25
CA SER A 99 -23.39 -2.72 -42.36
C SER A 99 -22.02 -3.34 -42.66
N LEU A 100 -21.04 -2.55 -43.13
CA LEU A 100 -19.67 -3.00 -43.34
C LEU A 100 -18.96 -3.34 -42.01
N PHE A 101 -19.37 -2.70 -40.92
CA PHE A 101 -18.76 -2.80 -39.60
C PHE A 101 -19.57 -3.68 -38.63
N ASP A 102 -20.66 -4.30 -39.10
CA ASP A 102 -21.47 -5.21 -38.31
C ASP A 102 -20.63 -6.37 -37.75
N GLY A 103 -20.74 -6.60 -36.45
CA GLY A 103 -20.06 -7.70 -35.75
C GLY A 103 -18.60 -7.45 -35.40
N ILE A 104 -18.05 -6.26 -35.65
CA ILE A 104 -16.75 -5.87 -35.09
C ILE A 104 -16.90 -5.68 -33.57
N GLU A 105 -15.97 -6.24 -32.81
CA GLU A 105 -15.91 -6.15 -31.35
C GLU A 105 -14.51 -5.63 -30.95
N PRO A 106 -14.27 -4.31 -30.91
CA PRO A 106 -12.92 -3.75 -30.73
C PRO A 106 -12.20 -4.26 -29.47
N TYR A 107 -12.91 -4.40 -28.36
CA TYR A 107 -12.41 -5.00 -27.11
C TYR A 107 -12.02 -6.49 -27.21
N ARG A 108 -12.17 -7.15 -28.36
CA ARG A 108 -11.80 -8.55 -28.63
C ARG A 108 -10.91 -8.71 -29.85
N GLU A 109 -10.57 -7.61 -30.50
CA GLU A 109 -9.68 -7.64 -31.65
C GLU A 109 -8.22 -7.78 -31.16
N PRO A 110 -7.36 -8.48 -31.92
CA PRO A 110 -5.95 -8.60 -31.57
C PRO A 110 -5.22 -7.27 -31.76
N LEU A 111 -4.10 -7.12 -31.06
CA LEU A 111 -3.18 -6.01 -31.30
C LEU A 111 -2.58 -6.13 -32.71
N GLY A 112 -2.58 -5.05 -33.49
CA GLY A 112 -1.89 -4.99 -34.76
C GLY A 112 -0.38 -4.92 -34.58
N SER A 113 0.14 -3.75 -34.18
CA SER A 113 1.53 -3.53 -33.79
C SER A 113 1.65 -2.29 -32.91
N PHE A 114 2.48 -2.35 -31.86
CA PHE A 114 2.83 -1.20 -31.03
C PHE A 114 4.31 -1.22 -30.69
N VAL A 115 5.14 -0.62 -31.56
CA VAL A 115 6.61 -0.76 -31.50
C VAL A 115 7.31 0.59 -31.53
N GLY A 116 8.29 0.80 -30.66
CA GLY A 116 9.21 1.94 -30.77
C GLY A 116 8.55 3.31 -30.54
N ASN A 117 7.40 3.35 -29.87
CA ASN A 117 6.71 4.60 -29.57
C ASN A 117 7.35 5.29 -28.35
N THR A 118 7.18 6.60 -28.23
CA THR A 118 7.66 7.40 -27.09
C THR A 118 6.53 8.20 -26.48
N ALA A 119 6.43 8.20 -25.15
CA ALA A 119 5.66 9.20 -24.41
C ALA A 119 6.59 9.98 -23.47
N HIS A 120 6.59 11.30 -23.61
CA HIS A 120 7.49 12.18 -22.89
C HIS A 120 6.77 13.38 -22.28
N SER A 121 7.01 13.68 -21.00
CA SER A 121 6.38 14.82 -20.31
C SER A 121 4.84 14.78 -20.37
N CYS A 122 4.26 13.59 -20.37
CA CYS A 122 2.82 13.40 -20.28
C CYS A 122 2.42 13.24 -18.81
N MET A 123 1.20 13.67 -18.45
CA MET A 123 0.68 13.38 -17.11
C MET A 123 0.39 11.87 -16.93
N SER A 124 -0.01 11.17 -18.00
CA SER A 124 0.06 9.71 -18.08
C SER A 124 0.71 9.34 -19.41
N GLY A 125 1.71 8.47 -19.43
CA GLY A 125 2.37 8.04 -20.67
C GLY A 125 1.50 7.08 -21.47
N PHE A 126 0.96 6.07 -20.79
CA PHE A 126 0.16 4.99 -21.36
C PHE A 126 -0.98 4.60 -20.42
N ASP A 127 -2.15 4.35 -20.97
CA ASP A 127 -3.36 3.94 -20.25
C ASP A 127 -4.16 2.91 -21.08
N ILE A 128 -4.70 1.88 -20.41
CA ILE A 128 -5.46 0.79 -21.01
C ILE A 128 -6.40 0.14 -20.00
N PHE A 129 -7.30 -0.70 -20.52
CA PHE A 129 -8.40 -1.35 -19.81
C PHE A 129 -9.51 -0.38 -19.42
N ASP A 130 -9.84 0.47 -20.38
CA ASP A 130 -11.07 1.24 -20.41
C ASP A 130 -11.88 0.90 -21.66
N GLN A 131 -13.15 1.26 -21.63
CA GLN A 131 -14.03 1.23 -22.79
C GLN A 131 -14.80 2.54 -22.91
N LEU A 132 -15.48 2.70 -24.04
CA LEU A 132 -16.35 3.83 -24.29
C LEU A 132 -17.79 3.34 -24.45
N PHE A 133 -18.72 4.09 -23.86
CA PHE A 133 -20.13 3.97 -24.19
C PHE A 133 -20.42 4.65 -25.53
N PRO A 134 -21.55 4.33 -26.20
CA PRO A 134 -21.89 4.91 -27.51
C PRO A 134 -21.98 6.44 -27.57
N ASP A 135 -22.05 7.12 -26.43
CA ASP A 135 -22.03 8.59 -26.31
C ASP A 135 -20.62 9.16 -26.05
N HIS A 136 -19.59 8.34 -26.17
CA HIS A 136 -18.18 8.62 -25.84
C HIS A 136 -17.90 8.88 -24.35
N SER A 137 -18.84 8.57 -23.45
CA SER A 137 -18.52 8.57 -22.02
C SER A 137 -17.67 7.35 -21.64
N ILE A 138 -16.76 7.56 -20.70
CA ILE A 138 -15.76 6.59 -20.28
C ILE A 138 -16.37 5.56 -19.34
N ARG A 139 -16.15 4.29 -19.66
CA ARG A 139 -16.33 3.14 -18.78
C ARG A 139 -14.95 2.68 -18.31
N THR A 140 -14.57 3.08 -17.10
CA THR A 140 -13.26 2.73 -16.54
C THR A 140 -13.17 1.26 -16.15
N ASN A 141 -11.94 0.74 -16.08
CA ASN A 141 -11.66 -0.62 -15.59
C ASN A 141 -12.48 -1.67 -16.35
N ALA A 142 -12.50 -1.58 -17.67
CA ALA A 142 -13.25 -2.47 -18.54
C ALA A 142 -12.28 -3.20 -19.48
N GLY A 143 -12.37 -4.53 -19.50
CA GLY A 143 -11.28 -5.36 -20.04
C GLY A 143 -11.24 -5.53 -21.55
N TRP A 144 -10.04 -5.89 -22.02
CA TRP A 144 -9.74 -6.37 -23.36
C TRP A 144 -9.80 -7.90 -23.34
N GLN A 145 -10.83 -8.48 -23.97
CA GLN A 145 -11.09 -9.92 -23.96
C GLN A 145 -10.45 -10.62 -25.18
N GLU A 146 -9.16 -10.38 -25.40
CA GLU A 146 -8.36 -11.08 -26.40
C GLU A 146 -7.21 -11.77 -25.66
N SER A 147 -7.00 -13.07 -25.90
CA SER A 147 -6.08 -13.91 -25.10
C SER A 147 -4.67 -14.01 -25.68
N GLY A 148 -4.45 -13.49 -26.89
CA GLY A 148 -3.12 -13.37 -27.49
C GLY A 148 -2.23 -12.40 -26.73
N GLU A 149 -0.93 -12.45 -26.95
CA GLU A 149 -0.01 -11.50 -26.31
C GLU A 149 -0.24 -10.07 -26.84
N HIS A 150 -0.29 -9.11 -25.93
CA HIS A 150 -0.36 -7.68 -26.25
C HIS A 150 1.01 -7.08 -25.94
N LEU A 151 1.88 -7.06 -26.95
CA LEU A 151 3.25 -6.57 -26.80
C LEU A 151 3.32 -5.06 -27.05
N ILE A 152 3.70 -4.34 -26.01
CA ILE A 152 4.10 -2.94 -26.06
C ILE A 152 5.64 -2.94 -26.07
N ASP A 153 6.21 -2.89 -27.28
CA ASP A 153 7.58 -3.34 -27.53
C ASP A 153 8.52 -2.16 -27.86
N GLY A 154 9.71 -2.15 -27.26
CA GLY A 154 10.77 -1.20 -27.59
C GLY A 154 10.43 0.27 -27.37
N CYS A 155 9.44 0.59 -26.53
CA CYS A 155 8.97 1.96 -26.33
C CYS A 155 9.77 2.70 -25.24
N VAL A 156 9.67 4.03 -25.26
CA VAL A 156 10.35 4.92 -24.31
C VAL A 156 9.33 5.71 -23.50
N TRP A 157 9.40 5.57 -22.18
CA TRP A 157 8.55 6.28 -21.23
C TRP A 157 9.40 7.24 -20.41
N TYR A 158 9.41 8.52 -20.79
CA TYR A 158 10.37 9.50 -20.26
C TYR A 158 9.68 10.67 -19.55
N ALA A 159 10.09 10.99 -18.32
CA ALA A 159 9.67 12.20 -17.61
C ALA A 159 8.13 12.40 -17.51
N ASN A 160 7.38 11.30 -17.38
CA ASN A 160 5.92 11.36 -17.18
C ASN A 160 5.59 11.42 -15.67
N ASP A 161 4.42 11.95 -15.32
CA ASP A 161 3.92 11.87 -13.94
C ASP A 161 3.64 10.40 -13.58
N LEU A 162 2.98 9.67 -14.49
CA LEU A 162 2.85 8.21 -14.48
C LEU A 162 3.25 7.66 -15.86
N ALA A 163 4.21 6.75 -15.92
CA ALA A 163 4.70 6.24 -17.21
C ALA A 163 3.72 5.25 -17.84
N VAL A 164 3.39 4.17 -17.14
CA VAL A 164 2.40 3.18 -17.61
C VAL A 164 1.37 2.87 -16.54
N TYR A 165 0.11 2.86 -16.97
CA TYR A 165 -1.02 2.39 -16.20
C TYR A 165 -1.76 1.28 -16.95
N SER A 166 -2.29 0.33 -16.18
CA SER A 166 -3.30 -0.62 -16.65
C SER A 166 -4.45 -0.64 -15.65
N GLY A 167 -5.69 -0.45 -16.10
CA GLY A 167 -6.90 -0.62 -15.28
C GLY A 167 -7.12 -2.07 -14.83
N ILE A 168 -8.15 -2.31 -14.01
CA ILE A 168 -8.43 -3.65 -13.43
C ILE A 168 -8.87 -4.66 -14.51
N GLY A 169 -9.23 -4.19 -15.70
CA GLY A 169 -9.80 -5.03 -16.75
C GLY A 169 -11.17 -5.62 -16.39
N GLY A 170 -11.90 -5.00 -15.46
CA GLY A 170 -13.21 -5.45 -14.99
C GLY A 170 -14.15 -5.89 -16.13
N GLY A 171 -14.91 -6.96 -15.87
CA GLY A 171 -15.70 -7.62 -16.91
C GLY A 171 -14.92 -8.65 -17.74
N VAL A 172 -13.61 -8.82 -17.57
CA VAL A 172 -12.91 -10.03 -17.99
C VAL A 172 -13.32 -11.19 -17.07
N GLY A 173 -13.79 -12.30 -17.65
CA GLY A 173 -14.17 -13.48 -16.87
C GLY A 173 -12.97 -14.15 -16.19
N ASP A 174 -11.84 -14.18 -16.88
CA ASP A 174 -10.54 -14.68 -16.38
C ASP A 174 -9.52 -13.54 -16.42
N LYS A 175 -9.35 -12.84 -15.29
CA LYS A 175 -8.42 -11.71 -15.18
C LYS A 175 -6.98 -12.09 -15.49
N VAL A 176 -6.56 -13.32 -15.19
CA VAL A 176 -5.17 -13.73 -15.42
C VAL A 176 -4.94 -13.88 -16.92
N THR A 177 -5.77 -14.67 -17.60
CA THR A 177 -5.62 -14.93 -19.04
C THR A 177 -5.65 -13.65 -19.88
N TYR A 178 -6.51 -12.68 -19.55
CA TYR A 178 -6.75 -11.48 -20.37
C TYR A 178 -6.04 -10.21 -19.89
N THR A 179 -5.34 -10.25 -18.75
CA THR A 179 -4.56 -9.09 -18.30
C THR A 179 -3.09 -9.41 -18.13
N ALA A 180 -2.71 -10.65 -17.83
CA ALA A 180 -1.31 -11.07 -17.78
C ALA A 180 -0.67 -11.19 -19.16
N ASN A 181 -1.46 -11.16 -20.23
CA ASN A 181 -0.97 -11.16 -21.61
C ASN A 181 -0.54 -9.77 -22.11
N LEU A 182 -0.80 -8.69 -21.35
CA LEU A 182 -0.24 -7.37 -21.63
C LEU A 182 1.19 -7.29 -21.11
N LYS A 183 2.15 -7.11 -22.02
CA LYS A 183 3.57 -7.05 -21.73
C LYS A 183 4.20 -5.77 -22.26
N PHE A 184 4.79 -5.00 -21.36
CA PHE A 184 5.72 -3.94 -21.68
C PHE A 184 7.11 -4.58 -21.79
N GLN A 185 7.50 -4.96 -23.02
CA GLN A 185 8.77 -5.64 -23.31
C GLN A 185 9.81 -4.70 -23.93
N ASP A 186 11.09 -4.89 -23.61
CA ASP A 186 12.22 -4.16 -24.21
C ASP A 186 12.09 -2.63 -24.08
N ASN A 187 11.36 -2.16 -23.07
CA ASN A 187 11.06 -0.75 -22.88
C ASN A 187 12.15 -0.05 -22.09
N VAL A 188 12.23 1.27 -22.28
CA VAL A 188 13.10 2.14 -21.48
C VAL A 188 12.25 3.14 -20.70
N PHE A 189 12.22 2.98 -19.38
CA PHE A 189 11.59 3.91 -18.45
C PHE A 189 12.67 4.84 -17.89
N VAL A 190 12.50 6.15 -18.03
CA VAL A 190 13.52 7.11 -17.58
C VAL A 190 12.87 8.27 -16.85
N ALA A 191 13.38 8.59 -15.66
CA ALA A 191 13.06 9.83 -14.95
C ALA A 191 11.56 10.11 -14.76
N ASN A 192 10.74 9.08 -14.63
CA ASN A 192 9.32 9.23 -14.35
C ASN A 192 9.09 9.47 -12.84
N ALA A 193 8.06 10.22 -12.51
CA ALA A 193 7.61 10.41 -11.13
C ALA A 193 7.10 9.10 -10.54
N THR A 194 6.34 8.33 -11.31
CA THR A 194 6.00 6.93 -11.04
C THR A 194 6.17 6.14 -12.34
N ALA A 195 7.02 5.12 -12.35
CA ALA A 195 7.28 4.35 -13.56
C ALA A 195 6.11 3.40 -13.88
N ILE A 196 5.66 2.64 -12.88
CA ILE A 196 4.73 1.52 -13.06
C ILE A 196 3.60 1.63 -12.03
N GLN A 197 2.36 1.59 -12.50
CA GLN A 197 1.17 1.40 -11.67
C GLN A 197 0.22 0.44 -12.37
N LEU A 198 0.18 -0.82 -11.94
CA LEU A 198 -0.64 -1.86 -12.58
C LEU A 198 -1.79 -2.23 -11.65
N ALA A 199 -3.03 -2.02 -12.11
CA ALA A 199 -4.24 -2.49 -11.45
C ALA A 199 -4.66 -3.89 -11.93
N SER A 200 -3.82 -4.56 -12.71
CA SER A 200 -4.06 -5.89 -13.29
C SER A 200 -2.83 -6.79 -13.18
N TYR A 201 -2.86 -7.98 -13.80
CA TYR A 201 -1.73 -8.91 -13.86
C TYR A 201 -0.72 -8.58 -14.98
N SER A 202 -0.79 -7.38 -15.55
CA SER A 202 0.13 -6.92 -16.60
C SER A 202 1.60 -7.03 -16.18
N GLN A 203 2.49 -7.09 -17.16
CA GLN A 203 3.90 -7.37 -16.94
C GLN A 203 4.80 -6.30 -17.54
N VAL A 204 5.88 -5.96 -16.84
CA VAL A 204 7.03 -5.25 -17.40
C VAL A 204 8.19 -6.23 -17.47
N VAL A 205 8.70 -6.49 -18.68
CA VAL A 205 9.66 -7.56 -18.93
C VAL A 205 10.84 -7.05 -19.76
N GLU A 206 12.03 -7.60 -19.53
CA GLU A 206 13.23 -7.35 -20.35
C GLU A 206 13.53 -5.85 -20.55
N SER A 207 13.22 -5.01 -19.55
CA SER A 207 13.19 -3.56 -19.69
C SER A 207 14.27 -2.87 -18.85
N ALA A 208 14.70 -1.69 -19.28
CA ALA A 208 15.60 -0.84 -18.51
C ALA A 208 14.82 0.25 -17.78
N ILE A 209 15.04 0.39 -16.47
CA ILE A 209 14.34 1.36 -15.63
C ILE A 209 15.36 2.25 -14.94
N VAL A 210 15.42 3.52 -15.36
CA VAL A 210 16.38 4.51 -14.90
C VAL A 210 15.69 5.53 -14.00
N ALA A 211 16.10 5.60 -12.73
CA ALA A 211 15.47 6.45 -11.73
C ALA A 211 15.56 7.94 -12.09
N HIS A 212 16.74 8.38 -12.54
CA HIS A 212 17.05 9.78 -12.79
C HIS A 212 17.71 9.98 -14.15
N GLY A 213 17.25 10.96 -14.91
CA GLY A 213 17.89 11.41 -16.15
C GLY A 213 18.92 12.49 -15.87
N GLN A 214 19.88 12.70 -16.78
CA GLN A 214 20.96 13.69 -16.61
C GLN A 214 20.48 15.12 -16.30
N SER A 215 19.25 15.46 -16.69
CA SER A 215 18.64 16.77 -16.52
C SER A 215 17.71 16.89 -15.31
N ASN A 216 17.38 15.80 -14.61
CA ASN A 216 16.41 15.74 -13.49
C ASN A 216 15.18 16.66 -13.71
N ILE A 217 14.49 16.44 -14.84
CA ILE A 217 13.35 17.26 -15.28
C ILE A 217 12.24 17.31 -14.21
N LEU A 218 12.00 16.17 -13.55
CA LEU A 218 11.07 16.07 -12.43
C LEU A 218 11.84 16.25 -11.13
N SER A 219 11.37 17.16 -10.27
CA SER A 219 12.01 17.52 -9.00
C SER A 219 11.52 16.71 -7.80
N GLN A 220 10.75 15.64 -8.03
CA GLN A 220 10.15 14.81 -6.99
C GLN A 220 10.90 13.49 -6.82
N THR A 221 10.65 12.80 -5.70
CA THR A 221 11.09 11.41 -5.51
C THR A 221 10.56 10.53 -6.64
N ALA A 222 11.46 9.78 -7.28
CA ALA A 222 11.10 8.82 -8.30
C ALA A 222 10.62 7.53 -7.65
N SER A 223 9.43 7.06 -8.02
CA SER A 223 8.90 5.77 -7.58
C SER A 223 8.92 4.76 -8.72
N LEU A 224 9.48 3.57 -8.51
CA LEU A 224 9.50 2.55 -9.55
C LEU A 224 8.12 1.93 -9.68
N TYR A 225 7.70 1.21 -8.63
CA TYR A 225 6.46 0.48 -8.63
C TYR A 225 5.53 1.01 -7.54
N ARG A 226 4.38 1.53 -7.98
CA ARG A 226 3.29 1.85 -7.07
C ARG A 226 2.36 0.64 -6.96
N ILE A 227 2.42 -0.08 -5.84
CA ILE A 227 1.51 -1.20 -5.55
C ILE A 227 0.09 -0.65 -5.44
N TYR A 228 -0.79 -1.09 -6.34
CA TYR A 228 -2.17 -0.63 -6.47
C TYR A 228 -3.12 -1.84 -6.49
N ASP A 229 -4.17 -1.80 -7.30
CA ASP A 229 -5.26 -2.80 -7.34
C ASP A 229 -4.95 -4.15 -7.99
N GLY A 230 -3.77 -4.37 -8.58
CA GLY A 230 -3.52 -5.63 -9.27
C GLY A 230 -2.12 -6.15 -9.05
N ALA A 231 -2.03 -7.48 -9.01
CA ALA A 231 -0.80 -8.26 -8.92
C ALA A 231 0.06 -8.11 -10.18
N GLY A 232 0.62 -6.92 -10.40
CA GLY A 232 1.55 -6.66 -11.50
C GLY A 232 2.88 -7.40 -11.33
N GLN A 233 3.56 -7.59 -12.46
CA GLN A 233 4.74 -8.45 -12.55
C GLN A 233 5.92 -7.69 -13.18
N ILE A 234 7.12 -7.86 -12.63
CA ILE A 234 8.34 -7.23 -13.15
C ILE A 234 9.43 -8.29 -13.31
N HIS A 235 9.81 -8.60 -14.55
CA HIS A 235 10.77 -9.68 -14.83
C HIS A 235 11.93 -9.21 -15.69
N ASP A 236 13.12 -9.75 -15.43
CA ASP A 236 14.31 -9.59 -16.28
C ASP A 236 14.67 -8.12 -16.57
N CYS A 237 14.40 -7.24 -15.62
CA CYS A 237 14.61 -5.81 -15.77
C CYS A 237 15.96 -5.36 -15.20
N HIS A 238 16.57 -4.36 -15.85
CA HIS A 238 17.79 -3.70 -15.38
C HIS A 238 17.47 -2.34 -14.74
N LEU A 239 17.85 -2.17 -13.48
CA LEU A 239 17.60 -0.97 -12.69
C LEU A 239 18.85 -0.10 -12.63
N VAL A 240 18.71 1.19 -12.95
CA VAL A 240 19.82 2.15 -12.90
C VAL A 240 19.51 3.26 -11.91
N GLY A 241 20.35 3.41 -10.89
CA GLY A 241 20.29 4.52 -9.93
C GLY A 241 19.21 4.41 -8.87
N TRP A 242 18.64 3.23 -8.64
CA TRP A 242 17.54 2.99 -7.67
C TRP A 242 18.00 2.78 -6.22
N ASN A 243 19.32 2.81 -5.97
CA ASN A 243 19.90 2.79 -4.64
C ASN A 243 20.45 4.18 -4.25
N GLN A 244 19.78 5.25 -4.68
CA GLN A 244 20.19 6.64 -4.45
C GLN A 244 19.13 7.38 -3.61
N PRO A 245 19.48 8.49 -2.94
CA PRO A 245 18.50 9.37 -2.33
C PRO A 245 17.44 9.83 -3.33
N TYR A 246 16.22 10.14 -2.85
CA TYR A 246 15.08 10.54 -3.69
C TYR A 246 14.61 9.49 -4.70
N THR A 247 14.89 8.22 -4.40
CA THR A 247 14.30 7.07 -5.08
C THR A 247 13.56 6.18 -4.09
N ASP A 248 12.54 5.49 -4.60
CA ASP A 248 11.79 4.49 -3.88
C ASP A 248 11.35 3.40 -4.85
N TYR A 249 11.83 2.17 -4.68
CA TYR A 249 11.43 1.07 -5.52
C TYR A 249 9.94 0.73 -5.32
N LEU A 250 9.45 0.81 -4.07
CA LEU A 250 8.11 0.38 -3.73
C LEU A 250 7.34 1.45 -2.98
N LYS A 251 6.39 2.05 -3.70
CA LYS A 251 5.49 3.04 -3.13
C LYS A 251 4.11 2.44 -2.90
N ASP A 252 3.50 2.78 -1.78
CA ASP A 252 2.12 2.42 -1.55
C ASP A 252 1.14 3.16 -2.49
N GLY A 253 0.05 2.50 -2.80
CA GLY A 253 -1.16 3.14 -3.27
C GLY A 253 -2.36 2.43 -2.66
N GLY A 254 -3.29 3.15 -2.05
CA GLY A 254 -4.52 2.52 -1.58
C GLY A 254 -5.30 1.94 -2.77
N ALA A 255 -5.77 0.72 -2.62
CA ALA A 255 -6.44 -0.06 -3.66
C ALA A 255 -7.82 -0.53 -3.19
N GLY A 256 -8.76 -0.71 -4.11
CA GLY A 256 -10.04 -1.35 -3.78
C GLY A 256 -9.83 -2.80 -3.37
N THR A 257 -8.99 -3.54 -4.09
CA THR A 257 -8.48 -4.85 -3.67
C THR A 257 -6.97 -4.84 -3.69
N LYS A 258 -6.35 -5.12 -2.54
CA LYS A 258 -4.91 -5.07 -2.34
C LYS A 258 -4.35 -6.48 -2.44
N HIS A 259 -4.00 -6.84 -3.68
CA HIS A 259 -3.47 -8.14 -4.04
C HIS A 259 -2.15 -8.46 -3.33
N THR A 260 -1.91 -9.75 -3.06
CA THR A 260 -0.69 -10.26 -2.42
C THR A 260 0.25 -10.96 -3.42
N ASN A 261 -0.21 -11.17 -4.66
CA ASN A 261 0.51 -11.90 -5.69
C ASN A 261 1.35 -11.00 -6.64
N HIS A 262 1.82 -9.85 -6.19
CA HIS A 262 2.81 -9.09 -6.98
C HIS A 262 4.11 -9.90 -7.05
N ARG A 263 4.78 -9.94 -8.21
CA ARG A 263 6.02 -10.72 -8.33
C ARG A 263 7.12 -10.00 -9.07
N VAL A 264 8.33 -10.39 -8.71
CA VAL A 264 9.56 -9.90 -9.27
C VAL A 264 10.57 -11.03 -9.43
N SER A 265 11.32 -11.02 -10.53
CA SER A 265 12.48 -11.91 -10.73
C SER A 265 13.40 -11.38 -11.84
N GLY A 266 14.62 -11.93 -11.94
CA GLY A 266 15.58 -11.56 -12.97
C GLY A 266 16.11 -10.13 -12.86
N ILE A 267 15.98 -9.48 -11.69
CA ILE A 267 16.40 -8.09 -11.51
C ILE A 267 17.92 -7.99 -11.47
N THR A 268 18.44 -7.00 -12.20
CA THR A 268 19.85 -6.60 -12.09
C THR A 268 19.93 -5.11 -11.81
N THR A 269 20.99 -4.68 -11.12
CA THR A 269 21.22 -3.26 -10.81
C THR A 269 22.58 -2.80 -11.30
N ASP A 270 22.72 -1.50 -11.59
CA ASP A 270 23.96 -0.90 -12.10
C ASP A 270 25.10 -0.91 -11.08
N ASP A 271 24.77 -0.87 -9.78
CA ASP A 271 25.73 -0.90 -8.66
C ASP A 271 25.83 -2.27 -7.96
N GLY A 272 25.01 -3.25 -8.36
CA GLY A 272 24.95 -4.58 -7.76
C GLY A 272 24.34 -4.60 -6.36
N LEU A 273 23.69 -3.52 -5.92
CA LEU A 273 23.03 -3.40 -4.63
C LEU A 273 21.51 -3.48 -4.79
N ALA A 274 20.82 -3.94 -3.75
CA ALA A 274 19.36 -3.90 -3.70
C ALA A 274 18.88 -2.44 -3.79
N PRO A 275 17.78 -2.15 -4.49
CA PRO A 275 17.27 -0.80 -4.56
C PRO A 275 16.74 -0.33 -3.21
N ARG A 276 16.65 0.99 -3.05
CA ARG A 276 16.12 1.63 -1.85
C ARG A 276 14.61 1.41 -1.78
N ILE A 277 14.11 1.06 -0.60
CA ILE A 277 12.68 0.98 -0.30
C ILE A 277 12.41 1.83 0.92
N ASP A 278 11.50 2.78 0.82
CA ASP A 278 11.19 3.72 1.90
C ASP A 278 9.69 3.82 2.10
N MET A 279 9.18 2.88 2.89
CA MET A 279 7.76 2.81 3.20
C MET A 279 7.43 3.71 4.40
N ARG A 280 6.18 4.16 4.44
CA ARG A 280 5.63 4.82 5.63
C ARG A 280 5.56 3.84 6.79
N ASN A 281 5.50 4.36 8.02
CA ASN A 281 5.25 3.54 9.19
C ASN A 281 3.79 3.08 9.22
N TYR A 282 3.59 1.76 9.26
CA TYR A 282 2.29 1.10 9.39
C TYR A 282 2.15 0.32 10.70
N ASP A 283 3.20 0.31 11.53
CA ASP A 283 3.11 -0.07 12.93
C ASP A 283 2.57 1.13 13.72
N ILE A 284 1.26 1.32 13.59
CA ILE A 284 0.50 2.41 14.19
C ILE A 284 -0.85 1.87 14.67
N PRO A 285 -1.38 2.37 15.80
CA PRO A 285 -2.70 1.97 16.26
C PRO A 285 -3.78 2.46 15.29
N ALA A 286 -4.93 1.77 15.30
CA ALA A 286 -6.14 2.26 14.65
C ALA A 286 -6.55 3.61 15.28
N SER A 287 -7.04 4.53 14.46
CA SER A 287 -7.39 5.88 14.86
C SER A 287 -8.88 6.15 14.67
N PRO A 288 -9.52 6.93 15.59
CA PRO A 288 -10.91 7.36 15.43
C PRO A 288 -11.13 8.25 14.21
N THR A 289 -10.05 8.67 13.52
CA THR A 289 -10.10 9.54 12.34
C THR A 289 -9.81 8.82 11.03
N ASP A 290 -9.78 7.48 11.03
CA ASP A 290 -9.48 6.66 9.85
C ASP A 290 -10.61 6.57 8.81
N MET A 291 -11.23 7.72 8.52
CA MET A 291 -12.46 7.85 7.74
C MET A 291 -12.24 7.87 6.22
N THR A 292 -11.00 7.65 5.74
CA THR A 292 -10.67 7.83 4.31
C THR A 292 -10.12 6.57 3.67
N PRO A 293 -10.26 6.43 2.33
CA PRO A 293 -9.61 5.37 1.57
C PRO A 293 -8.08 5.34 1.67
N GLN A 294 -7.42 6.35 2.24
CA GLN A 294 -5.95 6.41 2.31
C GLN A 294 -5.41 6.50 3.74
N SER A 295 -6.27 6.22 4.73
CA SER A 295 -5.87 6.11 6.13
C SER A 295 -4.82 5.01 6.30
N LEU A 296 -3.72 5.33 7.00
CA LEU A 296 -2.51 4.49 7.04
C LEU A 296 -2.72 3.16 7.76
N SER A 297 -3.56 3.14 8.79
CA SER A 297 -3.94 1.93 9.56
C SER A 297 -4.80 0.96 8.74
N HIS A 298 -5.32 1.40 7.59
CA HIS A 298 -6.26 0.60 6.83
C HIS A 298 -5.55 -0.42 5.92
N PRO A 299 -5.97 -1.71 5.90
CA PRO A 299 -5.21 -2.76 5.20
C PRO A 299 -5.05 -2.56 3.70
N ARG A 300 -6.01 -1.90 3.03
CA ARG A 300 -5.87 -1.44 1.63
C ARG A 300 -4.58 -0.66 1.34
N VAL A 301 -3.97 -0.06 2.36
CA VAL A 301 -2.76 0.75 2.26
C VAL A 301 -1.53 -0.07 2.63
N TRP A 302 -1.52 -0.66 3.83
CA TRP A 302 -0.34 -1.31 4.38
C TRP A 302 -0.12 -2.75 3.92
N ASN A 303 -1.15 -3.44 3.42
CA ASN A 303 -1.01 -4.78 2.84
C ASN A 303 -0.17 -4.67 1.56
N MET A 304 1.13 -4.86 1.68
CA MET A 304 2.05 -4.81 0.55
C MET A 304 2.85 -6.09 0.58
N VAL A 305 2.70 -6.89 -0.47
CA VAL A 305 3.43 -8.14 -0.64
C VAL A 305 3.94 -8.18 -2.07
N LEU A 306 5.26 -8.23 -2.22
CA LEU A 306 5.93 -8.45 -3.49
C LEU A 306 6.85 -9.65 -3.35
N LEU A 307 6.50 -10.76 -4.00
CA LEU A 307 7.29 -11.99 -4.00
C LEU A 307 8.50 -11.84 -4.93
N ASP A 308 9.71 -11.96 -4.37
CA ASP A 308 10.93 -12.14 -5.12
C ASP A 308 11.16 -13.63 -5.39
N GLU A 309 10.86 -14.05 -6.61
CA GLU A 309 10.79 -15.48 -6.95
C GLU A 309 12.17 -16.14 -6.99
N ASP A 310 13.21 -15.38 -7.37
CA ASP A 310 14.56 -15.91 -7.61
C ASP A 310 15.64 -15.30 -6.71
N GLY A 311 15.29 -14.32 -5.87
CA GLY A 311 16.20 -13.69 -4.92
C GLY A 311 17.00 -12.55 -5.55
N SER A 312 16.68 -12.15 -6.78
CA SER A 312 17.40 -11.10 -7.50
C SER A 312 17.27 -9.71 -6.86
N LEU A 313 16.24 -9.49 -6.02
CA LEU A 313 15.98 -8.22 -5.36
C LEU A 313 16.30 -8.25 -3.85
N THR A 314 15.90 -9.33 -3.17
CA THR A 314 16.01 -9.56 -1.73
C THR A 314 17.32 -10.25 -1.34
N GLY A 315 18.00 -10.87 -2.29
CA GLY A 315 19.16 -11.74 -2.07
C GLY A 315 18.82 -13.18 -1.71
N THR A 316 17.53 -13.53 -1.50
CA THR A 316 17.10 -14.89 -1.15
C THR A 316 15.83 -15.28 -1.92
N ALA A 317 15.91 -16.35 -2.71
CA ALA A 317 14.77 -16.79 -3.52
C ALA A 317 13.55 -17.18 -2.68
N GLY A 318 12.37 -16.76 -3.15
CA GLY A 318 11.09 -17.06 -2.52
C GLY A 318 10.74 -16.17 -1.32
N HIS A 319 11.57 -15.16 -1.01
CA HIS A 319 11.25 -14.18 0.02
C HIS A 319 10.27 -13.13 -0.52
N SER A 320 9.34 -12.69 0.33
CA SER A 320 8.43 -11.59 0.05
C SER A 320 8.94 -10.29 0.64
N ILE A 321 8.80 -9.19 -0.09
CA ILE A 321 8.96 -7.84 0.46
C ILE A 321 7.63 -7.41 1.08
N VAL A 322 7.66 -7.06 2.36
CA VAL A 322 6.47 -6.68 3.14
C VAL A 322 6.65 -5.36 3.88
N SER A 323 5.54 -4.72 4.23
CA SER A 323 5.52 -3.54 5.09
C SER A 323 5.80 -3.89 6.56
N ASN A 324 6.01 -2.88 7.40
CA ASN A 324 6.29 -3.09 8.82
C ASN A 324 5.05 -3.31 9.71
N HIS A 325 3.86 -3.49 9.13
CA HIS A 325 2.66 -3.71 9.94
C HIS A 325 2.77 -5.05 10.71
N PRO A 326 2.44 -5.13 12.02
CA PRO A 326 2.65 -6.33 12.85
C PRO A 326 2.01 -7.61 12.29
N MET A 327 0.81 -7.51 11.71
CA MET A 327 0.15 -8.63 11.00
C MET A 327 1.01 -9.29 9.89
N MET A 328 2.01 -8.58 9.35
CA MET A 328 2.93 -9.07 8.31
C MET A 328 4.20 -9.72 8.88
N LEU A 329 4.56 -9.44 10.13
CA LEU A 329 5.86 -9.78 10.72
C LEU A 329 5.72 -10.87 11.77
N VAL A 330 6.64 -11.82 11.84
CA VAL A 330 6.66 -12.87 12.87
C VAL A 330 7.97 -12.89 13.68
N GLY A 331 8.94 -12.05 13.30
CA GLY A 331 10.18 -11.80 14.04
C GLY A 331 11.43 -12.46 13.45
N ASP A 332 11.31 -13.16 12.32
CA ASP A 332 12.45 -13.73 11.58
C ASP A 332 12.74 -13.03 10.24
N GLU A 333 12.03 -11.94 9.96
CA GLU A 333 12.25 -11.09 8.79
C GLU A 333 13.57 -10.31 8.89
N ALA A 334 14.19 -10.09 7.73
CA ALA A 334 15.40 -9.30 7.61
C ALA A 334 15.09 -7.91 7.05
N GLN A 335 15.62 -6.85 7.66
CA GLN A 335 15.59 -5.50 7.11
C GLN A 335 16.94 -5.13 6.48
N PRO A 336 17.04 -5.03 5.15
CA PRO A 336 18.22 -4.47 4.50
C PRO A 336 18.51 -3.04 4.96
N VAL A 337 19.80 -2.68 4.99
CA VAL A 337 20.27 -1.39 5.56
C VAL A 337 19.67 -0.16 4.87
N ASN A 338 19.38 -0.26 3.58
CA ASN A 338 18.79 0.83 2.79
C ASN A 338 17.26 0.74 2.70
N TRP A 339 16.62 -0.12 3.50
CA TRP A 339 15.17 -0.25 3.58
C TRP A 339 14.64 0.37 4.87
N VAL A 340 13.54 1.12 4.75
CA VAL A 340 12.86 1.77 5.87
C VAL A 340 11.41 1.27 5.90
N ASN A 341 10.98 0.74 7.06
CA ASN A 341 9.66 0.15 7.28
C ASN A 341 9.26 -0.93 6.26
N ALA A 342 10.26 -1.58 5.65
CA ALA A 342 10.09 -2.64 4.67
C ALA A 342 11.03 -3.79 5.00
N PHE A 343 10.57 -5.02 4.82
CA PHE A 343 11.24 -6.21 5.30
C PHE A 343 11.25 -7.30 4.23
N SER A 344 12.35 -8.06 4.18
CA SER A 344 12.45 -9.33 3.44
C SER A 344 11.98 -10.44 4.36
N SER A 345 10.84 -11.03 4.01
CA SER A 345 10.16 -12.07 4.78
C SER A 345 10.31 -13.43 4.11
N PRO A 346 10.68 -14.49 4.84
CA PRO A 346 10.72 -15.85 4.28
C PRO A 346 9.31 -16.44 4.04
N HIS A 347 8.27 -15.71 4.41
CA HIS A 347 6.89 -16.19 4.37
C HIS A 347 6.22 -15.95 3.02
N ARG A 348 5.24 -16.82 2.76
CA ARG A 348 4.31 -16.71 1.63
C ARG A 348 2.97 -16.19 2.12
N PHE A 349 2.38 -15.33 1.30
CA PHE A 349 1.11 -14.68 1.62
C PHE A 349 0.08 -14.90 0.52
N ASP A 350 -1.15 -15.16 0.93
CA ASP A 350 -2.34 -15.11 0.08
C ASP A 350 -3.32 -14.06 0.62
N LEU A 351 -4.29 -13.67 -0.20
CA LEU A 351 -5.30 -12.70 0.20
C LEU A 351 -6.58 -13.40 0.67
N VAL A 352 -7.02 -13.11 1.89
CA VAL A 352 -8.34 -13.52 2.38
C VAL A 352 -9.27 -12.31 2.40
N ILE A 353 -10.44 -12.46 1.77
CA ILE A 353 -11.47 -11.44 1.69
C ILE A 353 -12.78 -11.94 2.31
N LEU A 354 -13.35 -11.19 3.26
CA LEU A 354 -14.74 -11.36 3.69
C LEU A 354 -15.63 -10.38 2.94
N GLN A 355 -16.51 -10.93 2.10
CA GLN A 355 -17.55 -10.20 1.40
C GLN A 355 -18.89 -10.41 2.11
N PHE A 356 -19.75 -9.38 2.08
CA PHE A 356 -21.08 -9.42 2.66
C PHE A 356 -22.12 -9.21 1.56
N PRO A 357 -22.54 -10.28 0.85
CA PRO A 357 -23.42 -10.13 -0.30
C PRO A 357 -24.71 -9.38 0.06
N ALA A 358 -25.13 -8.51 -0.87
CA ALA A 358 -26.30 -7.62 -0.73
C ALA A 358 -26.28 -6.64 0.46
N LEU A 359 -25.14 -6.51 1.17
CA LEU A 359 -24.98 -5.55 2.26
C LEU A 359 -24.23 -4.30 1.74
N PRO A 360 -24.75 -3.09 1.93
CA PRO A 360 -24.02 -1.86 1.61
C PRO A 360 -22.75 -1.72 2.47
N ASN A 361 -21.70 -1.09 1.93
CA ASN A 361 -20.42 -0.92 2.63
C ASN A 361 -20.57 -0.30 4.03
N ASP A 362 -21.36 0.77 4.16
CA ASP A 362 -21.59 1.46 5.44
C ASP A 362 -22.29 0.60 6.50
N SER A 363 -22.83 -0.56 6.11
CA SER A 363 -23.47 -1.53 7.00
C SER A 363 -22.61 -2.75 7.28
N ILE A 364 -21.37 -2.80 6.77
CA ILE A 364 -20.44 -3.90 7.05
C ILE A 364 -20.03 -3.85 8.53
N PRO A 365 -20.16 -4.98 9.26
CA PRO A 365 -19.86 -5.03 10.69
C PRO A 365 -18.36 -4.85 10.94
N ASN A 366 -18.03 -4.16 12.04
CA ASN A 366 -16.66 -4.14 12.55
C ASN A 366 -16.21 -5.54 12.95
N VAL A 367 -14.92 -5.81 12.70
CA VAL A 367 -14.28 -7.04 13.11
C VAL A 367 -12.90 -6.75 13.66
N THR A 368 -12.50 -7.55 14.63
CA THR A 368 -11.10 -7.79 14.98
C THR A 368 -10.68 -9.11 14.36
N CYS A 369 -9.51 -9.11 13.74
CA CYS A 369 -8.85 -10.34 13.28
C CYS A 369 -7.54 -10.52 14.04
N THR A 370 -7.40 -11.63 14.75
CA THR A 370 -6.19 -11.97 15.50
C THR A 370 -5.47 -13.15 14.85
N ARG A 371 -4.19 -12.97 14.51
CA ARG A 371 -3.29 -14.02 14.01
C ARG A 371 -2.57 -14.68 15.18
N ILE A 372 -2.69 -16.00 15.28
CA ILE A 372 -2.17 -16.79 16.41
C ILE A 372 -1.37 -17.99 15.90
N LYS A 373 -0.17 -18.18 16.44
CA LYS A 373 0.62 -19.41 16.31
C LYS A 373 1.55 -19.55 17.51
N THR A 374 1.58 -20.73 18.12
CA THR A 374 2.49 -20.99 19.24
C THR A 374 3.94 -20.78 18.82
N GLY A 375 4.67 -19.93 19.55
CA GLY A 375 6.07 -19.62 19.27
C GLY A 375 6.28 -18.42 18.33
N SER A 376 5.21 -17.78 17.87
CA SER A 376 5.24 -16.52 17.12
C SER A 376 4.44 -15.44 17.87
N PRO A 377 4.70 -14.14 17.61
CA PRO A 377 3.87 -13.05 18.15
C PRO A 377 2.40 -13.21 17.75
N THR A 378 1.52 -13.00 18.73
CA THR A 378 0.08 -12.85 18.49
C THR A 378 -0.17 -11.40 18.11
N GLU A 379 -0.79 -11.19 16.95
CA GLU A 379 -1.01 -9.85 16.40
C GLU A 379 -2.47 -9.68 16.01
N SER A 380 -3.01 -8.49 16.18
CA SER A 380 -4.41 -8.17 15.91
C SER A 380 -4.55 -6.97 14.99
N VAL A 381 -5.69 -6.88 14.30
CA VAL A 381 -6.11 -5.70 13.56
C VAL A 381 -7.60 -5.46 13.75
N TYR A 382 -7.96 -4.23 14.06
CA TYR A 382 -9.34 -3.76 14.10
C TYR A 382 -9.64 -3.10 12.75
N TYR A 383 -10.49 -3.74 11.94
CA TYR A 383 -10.51 -3.42 10.51
C TYR A 383 -11.31 -2.16 10.17
N ILE A 384 -12.54 -2.04 10.68
CA ILE A 384 -13.56 -1.21 10.01
C ILE A 384 -14.03 -0.01 10.83
N HIS A 385 -13.19 0.60 11.67
CA HIS A 385 -13.62 1.75 12.49
C HIS A 385 -14.08 2.94 11.64
N GLY A 386 -13.28 3.32 10.64
CA GLY A 386 -13.52 4.51 9.83
C GLY A 386 -14.10 4.21 8.46
N TYR A 387 -13.25 4.09 7.44
CA TYR A 387 -13.72 3.77 6.09
C TYR A 387 -14.15 2.32 5.95
N LYS A 388 -15.36 2.09 5.41
CA LYS A 388 -15.96 0.77 5.29
C LYS A 388 -15.86 0.21 3.87
N GLU A 389 -15.42 -1.04 3.77
CA GLU A 389 -15.35 -1.84 2.55
C GLU A 389 -15.37 -3.33 2.89
N HIS A 390 -15.22 -4.19 1.88
CA HIS A 390 -14.99 -5.61 2.14
C HIS A 390 -13.72 -5.79 2.99
N ILE A 391 -13.74 -6.75 3.90
CA ILE A 391 -12.60 -6.98 4.79
C ILE A 391 -11.57 -7.79 4.00
N GLN A 392 -10.36 -7.28 3.85
CA GLN A 392 -9.28 -7.95 3.11
C GLN A 392 -7.98 -7.93 3.91
N LEU A 393 -7.40 -9.10 4.19
CA LEU A 393 -6.18 -9.23 4.96
C LEU A 393 -5.20 -10.20 4.28
N PRO A 394 -3.89 -9.89 4.30
CA PRO A 394 -2.87 -10.83 3.89
C PRO A 394 -2.69 -11.92 4.95
N PHE A 395 -2.66 -13.17 4.51
CA PHE A 395 -2.52 -14.34 5.36
C PHE A 395 -1.20 -15.02 5.07
N ILE A 396 -0.42 -15.30 6.12
CA ILE A 396 0.71 -16.22 6.05
C ILE A 396 0.14 -17.63 5.91
N ILE A 397 0.43 -18.27 4.77
CA ILE A 397 -0.15 -19.56 4.40
C ILE A 397 0.79 -20.72 4.69
N ASN A 398 0.25 -21.94 4.77
CA ASN A 398 1.01 -23.20 4.90
C ASN A 398 1.90 -23.34 6.16
N GLU A 399 1.78 -22.42 7.11
CA GLU A 399 2.64 -22.37 8.29
C GLU A 399 1.91 -22.57 9.62
N GLY A 400 0.62 -22.92 9.57
CA GLY A 400 -0.18 -23.23 10.75
C GLY A 400 -0.59 -22.02 11.60
N PHE A 401 -0.54 -20.81 11.03
CA PHE A 401 -1.16 -19.63 11.63
C PHE A 401 -2.68 -19.73 11.59
N LEU A 402 -3.34 -19.48 12.72
CA LEU A 402 -4.79 -19.38 12.81
C LEU A 402 -5.19 -17.90 12.82
N TYR A 403 -6.09 -17.51 11.94
CA TYR A 403 -6.65 -16.17 11.88
C TYR A 403 -8.07 -16.19 12.45
N SER A 404 -8.28 -15.52 13.57
CA SER A 404 -9.52 -15.56 14.34
C SER A 404 -10.29 -14.25 14.16
N TYR A 405 -11.42 -14.31 13.46
CA TYR A 405 -12.34 -13.18 13.32
C TYR A 405 -13.37 -13.18 14.46
N GLN A 406 -13.48 -12.06 15.14
CA GLN A 406 -14.58 -11.75 16.05
C GLN A 406 -15.34 -10.54 15.50
N PHE A 407 -16.67 -10.60 15.60
CA PHE A 407 -17.57 -9.57 15.07
C PHE A 407 -18.15 -8.75 16.21
N GLU A 408 -18.25 -7.43 16.03
CA GLU A 408 -19.06 -6.61 16.93
C GLU A 408 -20.55 -6.87 16.75
N SER A 409 -20.96 -7.20 15.52
CA SER A 409 -22.35 -7.49 15.17
C SER A 409 -22.42 -8.41 13.96
N LEU A 410 -23.53 -9.15 13.85
CA LEU A 410 -23.79 -10.00 12.70
C LEU A 410 -24.31 -9.17 11.51
N PRO A 411 -23.93 -9.50 10.27
CA PRO A 411 -24.48 -8.83 9.10
C PRO A 411 -25.97 -9.14 8.95
N ALA A 412 -26.78 -8.10 8.73
CA ALA A 412 -28.24 -8.22 8.61
C ALA A 412 -28.73 -9.11 7.44
N THR A 413 -27.86 -9.41 6.48
CA THR A 413 -28.15 -10.31 5.36
C THR A 413 -27.94 -11.79 5.69
N GLN A 414 -27.47 -12.10 6.90
CA GLN A 414 -27.23 -13.46 7.40
C GLN A 414 -26.33 -14.32 6.49
N GLN A 415 -25.35 -13.66 5.87
CA GLN A 415 -24.43 -14.30 4.95
C GLN A 415 -23.05 -13.64 4.98
N ILE A 416 -22.02 -14.48 4.91
CA ILE A 416 -20.62 -14.10 4.75
C ILE A 416 -20.05 -14.95 3.62
N LYS A 417 -19.36 -14.33 2.67
CA LYS A 417 -18.59 -15.05 1.65
C LYS A 417 -17.11 -14.85 1.93
N VAL A 418 -16.45 -15.93 2.30
CA VAL A 418 -15.00 -16.00 2.51
C VAL A 418 -14.36 -16.33 1.17
N VAL A 419 -13.47 -15.48 0.68
CA VAL A 419 -12.70 -15.68 -0.55
C VAL A 419 -11.23 -15.84 -0.18
N LEU A 420 -10.61 -16.90 -0.68
CA LEU A 420 -9.15 -17.03 -0.73
C LEU A 420 -8.77 -16.72 -2.19
N ASP A 421 -8.09 -15.61 -2.36
CA ASP A 421 -7.63 -15.06 -3.65
C ASP A 421 -6.10 -15.08 -3.68
N ASP A 422 -5.53 -14.88 -4.86
CA ASP A 422 -4.09 -14.84 -5.11
C ASP A 422 -3.29 -16.11 -4.83
N ALA A 423 -3.96 -17.20 -4.45
CA ALA A 423 -3.35 -18.46 -4.05
C ALA A 423 -2.73 -19.28 -5.19
N ASP A 424 -1.73 -20.09 -4.86
CA ASP A 424 -1.27 -21.21 -5.69
C ASP A 424 -1.97 -22.51 -5.22
N ALA A 425 -2.10 -23.49 -6.12
CA ALA A 425 -2.78 -24.74 -5.79
C ALA A 425 -2.03 -25.50 -4.68
N GLY A 426 -2.74 -25.84 -3.60
CA GLY A 426 -2.18 -26.45 -2.40
C GLY A 426 -2.00 -25.50 -1.23
N ASP A 427 -2.09 -24.19 -1.45
CA ASP A 427 -2.00 -23.21 -0.38
C ASP A 427 -3.18 -23.33 0.60
N ALA A 428 -2.87 -23.24 1.90
CA ALA A 428 -3.82 -23.48 2.96
C ALA A 428 -3.91 -22.29 3.93
N ALA A 429 -5.13 -21.80 4.12
CA ALA A 429 -5.47 -20.71 5.04
C ALA A 429 -6.41 -21.20 6.15
N TRP A 430 -6.03 -20.93 7.39
CA TRP A 430 -6.74 -21.36 8.60
C TRP A 430 -7.48 -20.21 9.25
N ILE A 431 -8.80 -20.35 9.34
CA ILE A 431 -9.70 -19.30 9.81
C ILE A 431 -10.57 -19.83 10.95
N ARG A 432 -10.75 -19.02 11.99
CA ARG A 432 -11.73 -19.23 13.05
C ARG A 432 -12.70 -18.06 13.07
N PHE A 433 -13.99 -18.34 13.18
CA PHE A 433 -15.04 -17.36 13.41
C PHE A 433 -15.60 -17.56 14.81
N VAL A 434 -15.32 -16.60 15.69
CA VAL A 434 -15.64 -16.70 17.11
C VAL A 434 -17.15 -16.62 17.34
N GLY A 435 -17.70 -17.57 18.11
CA GLY A 435 -19.09 -17.63 18.52
C GLY A 435 -20.11 -18.01 17.43
N LEU A 436 -19.70 -18.08 16.16
CA LEU A 436 -20.61 -18.32 15.05
C LEU A 436 -21.14 -19.77 14.97
N GLY A 437 -20.56 -20.72 15.71
CA GLY A 437 -21.08 -22.09 15.80
C GLY A 437 -22.42 -22.19 16.52
N ASN A 438 -22.84 -21.12 17.19
CA ASN A 438 -24.14 -21.02 17.85
C ASN A 438 -25.29 -20.61 16.91
N LEU A 439 -24.99 -20.16 15.68
CA LEU A 439 -25.99 -19.67 14.73
C LEU A 439 -27.01 -20.75 14.35
N GLY A 440 -28.29 -20.40 14.35
CA GLY A 440 -29.35 -21.31 13.93
C GLY A 440 -29.35 -21.48 12.40
N GLY A 441 -29.42 -22.72 11.93
CA GLY A 441 -29.47 -23.02 10.50
C GLY A 441 -28.16 -22.75 9.74
N LEU A 442 -27.03 -22.63 10.45
CA LEU A 442 -25.73 -22.40 9.84
C LEU A 442 -25.40 -23.45 8.78
N THR A 443 -25.03 -22.99 7.59
CA THR A 443 -24.59 -23.82 6.46
C THR A 443 -23.35 -23.19 5.84
N LEU A 444 -22.34 -24.02 5.54
CA LEU A 444 -21.19 -23.64 4.74
C LEU A 444 -21.22 -24.41 3.42
N SER A 445 -21.01 -23.70 2.31
CA SER A 445 -21.04 -24.30 0.97
C SER A 445 -20.06 -23.64 0.02
N SER A 446 -19.60 -24.38 -1.00
CA SER A 446 -18.77 -23.84 -2.07
C SER A 446 -19.17 -24.46 -3.40
N SER A 447 -19.19 -23.65 -4.45
CA SER A 447 -19.30 -24.13 -5.84
C SER A 447 -17.93 -24.41 -6.47
N ALA A 448 -16.84 -23.88 -5.88
CA ALA A 448 -15.48 -24.01 -6.38
C ALA A 448 -14.72 -25.15 -5.68
N LEU A 449 -14.98 -25.38 -4.39
CA LEU A 449 -14.28 -26.35 -3.56
C LEU A 449 -15.17 -27.54 -3.22
N ALA A 450 -14.57 -28.74 -3.15
CA ALA A 450 -15.18 -29.90 -2.51
C ALA A 450 -15.09 -29.76 -0.98
N LEU A 451 -15.91 -28.87 -0.42
CA LEU A 451 -15.91 -28.54 1.00
C LEU A 451 -16.54 -29.67 1.83
N VAL A 452 -15.83 -30.10 2.89
CA VAL A 452 -16.30 -31.19 3.76
C VAL A 452 -16.42 -30.76 5.22
N GLU A 453 -17.54 -31.09 5.85
CA GLU A 453 -17.71 -30.98 7.30
C GLU A 453 -17.01 -32.14 8.00
N VAL A 454 -16.19 -31.84 9.01
CA VAL A 454 -15.51 -32.83 9.85
C VAL A 454 -16.04 -32.78 11.28
N GLY A 455 -15.80 -33.83 12.07
CA GLY A 455 -16.37 -33.98 13.41
C GLY A 455 -15.52 -33.41 14.54
N SER A 456 -14.29 -32.95 14.27
CA SER A 456 -13.41 -32.36 15.28
C SER A 456 -12.31 -31.48 14.69
N LEU A 457 -11.72 -30.62 15.53
CA LEU A 457 -10.52 -29.85 15.18
C LEU A 457 -9.35 -30.73 14.73
N LEU A 458 -9.16 -31.90 15.36
CA LEU A 458 -8.08 -32.81 14.98
C LEU A 458 -8.28 -33.36 13.55
N GLU A 459 -9.52 -33.67 13.17
CA GLU A 459 -9.82 -34.09 11.79
C GLU A 459 -9.60 -32.94 10.81
N LEU A 460 -9.96 -31.70 11.19
CA LEU A 460 -9.72 -30.51 10.37
C LEU A 460 -8.22 -30.28 10.14
N THR A 461 -7.39 -30.43 11.18
CA THR A 461 -5.93 -30.24 11.12
C THR A 461 -5.25 -31.26 10.23
N ASN A 462 -5.80 -32.47 10.14
CA ASN A 462 -5.27 -33.53 9.29
C ASN A 462 -5.87 -33.53 7.87
N SER A 463 -6.87 -32.68 7.59
CA SER A 463 -7.49 -32.61 6.27
C SER A 463 -6.54 -32.04 5.23
N GLN A 464 -6.42 -32.73 4.10
CA GLN A 464 -5.65 -32.30 2.92
C GLN A 464 -6.53 -31.59 1.88
N GLN A 465 -7.83 -31.50 2.13
CA GLN A 465 -8.80 -30.82 1.29
C GLN A 465 -9.51 -29.74 2.11
N ALA A 466 -10.16 -28.80 1.42
CA ALA A 466 -10.94 -27.77 2.08
C ALA A 466 -12.01 -28.40 2.98
N ALA A 467 -12.02 -27.99 4.25
CA ALA A 467 -12.90 -28.57 5.25
C ALA A 467 -13.28 -27.54 6.32
N TYR A 468 -14.36 -27.80 7.04
CA TYR A 468 -14.78 -26.98 8.18
C TYR A 468 -15.25 -27.84 9.35
N PHE A 469 -15.13 -27.28 10.55
CA PHE A 469 -15.65 -27.86 11.79
C PHE A 469 -16.51 -26.80 12.48
N VAL A 470 -17.75 -27.15 12.80
CA VAL A 470 -18.63 -26.33 13.64
C VAL A 470 -18.55 -26.89 15.05
N GLU A 471 -17.95 -26.14 15.96
CA GLU A 471 -17.87 -26.54 17.36
C GLU A 471 -19.25 -26.38 18.02
N PRO A 472 -19.80 -27.45 18.64
CA PRO A 472 -21.10 -27.35 19.29
C PRO A 472 -21.09 -26.32 20.42
N GLY A 473 -21.85 -25.25 20.27
CA GLY A 473 -21.91 -24.20 21.29
C GLY A 473 -20.78 -23.15 21.21
N GLY A 474 -19.91 -23.25 20.20
CA GLY A 474 -18.66 -22.49 20.12
C GLY A 474 -18.43 -21.84 18.76
N ASP A 475 -17.26 -22.09 18.19
CA ASP A 475 -16.78 -21.39 16.99
C ASP A 475 -16.97 -22.19 15.70
N VAL A 476 -16.75 -21.52 14.57
CA VAL A 476 -16.60 -22.18 13.27
C VAL A 476 -15.14 -22.11 12.86
N TYR A 477 -14.56 -23.27 12.54
CA TYR A 477 -13.21 -23.38 12.01
C TYR A 477 -13.26 -23.78 10.55
N LEU A 478 -12.48 -23.10 9.72
CA LEU A 478 -12.41 -23.30 8.28
C LEU A 478 -10.94 -23.44 7.87
N ASN A 479 -10.61 -24.54 7.21
CA ASN A 479 -9.35 -24.71 6.51
C ASN A 479 -9.64 -24.64 5.01
N MET A 480 -9.28 -23.53 4.38
CA MET A 480 -9.39 -23.38 2.93
C MET A 480 -8.12 -23.91 2.29
N VAL A 481 -8.23 -24.97 1.48
CA VAL A 481 -7.13 -25.46 0.65
C VAL A 481 -7.40 -25.05 -0.79
N ALA A 482 -6.52 -24.22 -1.34
CA ALA A 482 -6.60 -23.68 -2.68
C ALA A 482 -6.45 -24.78 -3.74
N ILE A 483 -7.27 -24.72 -4.77
CA ILE A 483 -7.14 -25.58 -5.97
C ILE A 483 -6.72 -24.78 -7.21
N GLY A 484 -6.55 -23.46 -7.03
CA GLY A 484 -6.20 -22.48 -8.04
C GLY A 484 -6.15 -21.10 -7.40
N ARG A 485 -6.22 -20.07 -8.25
CA ARG A 485 -6.05 -18.67 -7.83
C ARG A 485 -7.13 -18.17 -6.88
N VAL A 486 -8.39 -18.46 -7.21
CA VAL A 486 -9.55 -17.92 -6.49
C VAL A 486 -10.53 -19.02 -6.16
N GLN A 487 -10.90 -19.09 -4.89
CA GLN A 487 -11.92 -19.98 -4.36
C GLN A 487 -12.70 -19.27 -3.27
N ASN A 488 -13.91 -19.74 -3.00
CA ASN A 488 -14.75 -19.13 -1.97
C ASN A 488 -15.60 -20.15 -1.23
N VAL A 489 -15.95 -19.82 0.00
CA VAL A 489 -16.93 -20.52 0.84
C VAL A 489 -17.99 -19.52 1.26
N ASN A 490 -19.25 -19.86 1.02
CA ASN A 490 -20.41 -19.10 1.48
C ASN A 490 -20.89 -19.70 2.79
N MET A 491 -20.97 -18.86 3.81
CA MET A 491 -21.56 -19.13 5.11
C MET A 491 -22.91 -18.41 5.19
N THR A 492 -23.98 -19.14 5.50
CA THR A 492 -25.33 -18.59 5.64
C THR A 492 -26.02 -19.17 6.86
N TRP A 493 -26.92 -18.42 7.50
CA TRP A 493 -27.71 -18.88 8.64
C TRP A 493 -29.14 -18.31 8.61
N THR A 494 -29.99 -18.76 9.53
CA THR A 494 -31.40 -18.32 9.63
C THR A 494 -31.71 -17.58 10.93
N ASP A 495 -31.04 -17.95 12.02
CA ASP A 495 -31.29 -17.36 13.33
C ASP A 495 -29.99 -16.80 13.92
N ASP A 496 -30.02 -15.51 14.25
CA ASP A 496 -28.90 -14.81 14.87
C ASP A 496 -28.72 -15.23 16.33
N VAL A 497 -27.52 -14.99 16.85
CA VAL A 497 -27.17 -15.15 18.25
C VAL A 497 -26.62 -13.85 18.81
N GLU A 498 -26.75 -13.67 20.11
CA GLU A 498 -26.03 -12.60 20.82
C GLU A 498 -24.54 -12.92 20.82
N LEU A 499 -23.74 -12.00 20.28
CA LEU A 499 -22.28 -12.11 20.30
C LEU A 499 -21.75 -11.64 21.65
N SER A 500 -20.65 -12.24 22.11
CA SER A 500 -19.89 -11.69 23.23
C SER A 500 -19.34 -10.31 22.84
N PRO A 501 -19.27 -9.35 23.77
CA PRO A 501 -18.57 -8.09 23.54
C PRO A 501 -17.19 -8.34 22.93
N LEU A 502 -16.86 -7.56 21.92
CA LEU A 502 -15.57 -7.60 21.27
C LEU A 502 -14.64 -6.70 22.11
N ASP A 503 -13.80 -7.36 22.89
CA ASP A 503 -12.89 -6.85 23.92
C ASP A 503 -11.67 -7.77 23.85
N THR A 504 -10.66 -7.35 23.09
CA THR A 504 -9.54 -8.20 22.66
C THR A 504 -8.47 -8.31 23.73
N ASP A 505 -8.20 -7.23 24.47
CA ASP A 505 -7.20 -7.19 25.53
C ASP A 505 -7.77 -7.65 26.90
N GLY A 506 -9.10 -7.66 27.04
CA GLY A 506 -9.82 -8.16 28.20
C GLY A 506 -9.89 -7.17 29.36
N ASP A 507 -9.73 -5.88 29.10
CA ASP A 507 -9.76 -4.84 30.13
C ASP A 507 -11.19 -4.42 30.55
N GLY A 508 -12.19 -4.85 29.76
CA GLY A 508 -13.61 -4.59 29.98
C GLY A 508 -14.19 -3.40 29.19
N ALA A 509 -13.37 -2.68 28.44
CA ALA A 509 -13.79 -1.80 27.35
C ALA A 509 -13.93 -2.62 26.06
N THR A 510 -14.76 -2.15 25.11
CA THR A 510 -14.83 -2.81 23.80
C THR A 510 -13.82 -2.20 22.87
N ASP A 511 -13.23 -2.96 21.93
CA ASP A 511 -12.23 -2.42 21.00
C ASP A 511 -12.77 -1.18 20.26
N GLY A 512 -14.07 -1.18 19.93
CA GLY A 512 -14.74 -0.06 19.29
C GLY A 512 -14.82 1.20 20.16
N ASP A 513 -15.05 1.04 21.47
CA ASP A 513 -15.07 2.15 22.44
C ASP A 513 -13.66 2.70 22.69
N GLU A 514 -12.67 1.83 22.77
CA GLU A 514 -11.26 2.21 22.95
C GLU A 514 -10.74 3.03 21.76
N ILE A 515 -10.96 2.55 20.54
CA ILE A 515 -10.57 3.30 19.33
C ILE A 515 -11.30 4.64 19.28
N ALA A 516 -12.59 4.68 19.63
CA ALA A 516 -13.35 5.93 19.70
C ALA A 516 -12.76 6.91 20.73
N ALA A 517 -12.14 6.40 21.80
CA ALA A 517 -11.39 7.17 22.80
C ALA A 517 -9.95 7.52 22.37
N GLY A 518 -9.43 6.88 21.32
CA GLY A 518 -8.06 7.06 20.84
C GLY A 518 -7.04 6.13 21.54
N ASN A 519 -7.52 5.06 22.16
CA ASN A 519 -6.71 4.03 22.82
C ASN A 519 -6.43 2.87 21.85
N ASP A 520 -5.42 2.06 22.17
CA ASP A 520 -5.07 0.85 21.41
C ASP A 520 -5.83 -0.36 21.99
N PRO A 521 -6.77 -0.97 21.25
CA PRO A 521 -7.62 -2.06 21.75
C PRO A 521 -6.91 -3.40 21.95
N PHE A 522 -5.59 -3.44 21.72
CA PHE A 522 -4.77 -4.64 21.83
C PHE A 522 -3.70 -4.53 22.90
N ALA A 523 -3.47 -3.33 23.41
CA ALA A 523 -2.57 -3.10 24.51
C ALA A 523 -3.38 -3.18 25.80
N ILE A 524 -3.04 -4.13 26.67
CA ILE A 524 -3.54 -4.11 28.04
C ILE A 524 -3.02 -2.80 28.65
N ASP A 525 -3.88 -1.79 28.76
CA ASP A 525 -3.57 -0.50 29.40
C ASP A 525 -3.45 -0.74 30.91
N LEU A 526 -2.34 -1.37 31.28
CA LEU A 526 -1.87 -1.47 32.63
C LEU A 526 -0.86 -0.36 32.81
N ASP A 527 -1.29 0.90 32.70
CA ASP A 527 -0.56 2.05 33.24
C ASP A 527 -0.09 1.68 34.67
N VAL A 528 1.18 1.31 34.80
CA VAL A 528 1.79 1.02 36.09
C VAL A 528 2.22 2.36 36.64
N LEU A 529 1.28 2.98 37.36
CA LEU A 529 1.53 4.22 38.07
C LEU A 529 2.62 4.02 39.14
N GLY A 530 3.68 4.80 39.03
CA GLY A 530 4.78 4.76 39.99
C GLY A 530 5.85 5.80 39.68
N CYS A 531 6.96 5.74 40.39
CA CYS A 531 8.06 6.66 40.16
C CYS A 531 8.95 6.17 39.03
N THR A 532 8.99 6.89 37.91
CA THR A 532 9.75 6.54 36.70
C THR A 532 11.18 7.07 36.70
N TYR A 533 11.52 7.95 37.66
CA TYR A 533 12.85 8.54 37.74
C TYR A 533 13.84 7.57 38.39
N PHE A 534 14.76 7.02 37.59
CA PHE A 534 15.84 6.12 38.05
C PHE A 534 16.63 6.65 39.26
N GLY A 535 16.68 7.97 39.44
CA GLY A 535 17.36 8.63 40.56
C GLY A 535 16.58 8.70 41.87
N ALA A 536 15.31 8.31 41.88
CA ALA A 536 14.45 8.35 43.05
C ALA A 536 14.57 7.08 43.90
N CYS A 537 14.32 7.22 45.19
CA CYS A 537 14.41 6.12 46.15
C CYS A 537 13.31 5.09 46.04
N ASN A 538 12.19 5.44 45.45
CA ASN A 538 11.07 4.56 45.16
C ASN A 538 10.89 4.38 43.66
N TYR A 539 11.98 4.50 42.87
CA TYR A 539 11.96 4.14 41.46
C TYR A 539 11.36 2.74 41.30
N ASP A 540 10.31 2.67 40.48
CA ASP A 540 9.66 1.42 40.12
C ASP A 540 10.02 1.11 38.67
N ILE A 541 10.63 -0.05 38.46
CA ILE A 541 11.10 -0.48 37.14
C ILE A 541 9.94 -0.92 36.25
N GLU A 542 8.82 -1.31 36.85
CA GLU A 542 7.62 -1.69 36.12
C GLU A 542 6.75 -0.48 35.82
N ALA A 543 7.02 0.69 36.41
CA ALA A 543 6.24 1.90 36.19
C ALA A 543 6.56 2.59 34.86
N ASP A 544 5.51 2.82 34.06
CA ASP A 544 5.55 3.52 32.78
C ASP A 544 4.86 4.90 32.82
N VAL A 545 4.07 5.16 33.88
CA VAL A 545 3.43 6.47 34.12
C VAL A 545 3.86 7.06 35.46
N GLU A 546 4.41 8.27 35.43
CA GLU A 546 4.80 9.03 36.62
C GLU A 546 3.58 9.48 37.43
N ASP A 547 3.43 8.97 38.65
CA ASP A 547 2.30 9.28 39.54
C ASP A 547 2.58 10.42 40.54
N GLY A 548 3.79 11.00 40.47
CA GLY A 548 4.25 12.05 41.38
C GLY A 548 4.66 11.54 42.76
N SER A 549 4.77 10.22 42.93
CA SER A 549 5.21 9.61 44.19
C SER A 549 6.73 9.66 44.39
N CYS A 550 7.53 10.10 43.40
CA CYS A 550 8.99 10.09 43.50
C CYS A 550 9.55 10.80 44.73
N LEU A 551 10.34 10.07 45.50
CA LEU A 551 11.08 10.52 46.67
C LEU A 551 12.56 10.63 46.33
N PHE A 552 13.14 11.83 46.45
CA PHE A 552 14.56 12.06 46.19
C PHE A 552 15.34 12.30 47.48
N PRO A 553 16.59 11.81 47.60
CA PRO A 553 17.47 12.21 48.69
C PRO A 553 17.75 13.72 48.64
N PRO A 554 18.05 14.38 49.79
CA PRO A 554 17.97 13.86 51.15
C PRO A 554 16.58 13.99 51.79
N ILE A 555 15.61 14.60 51.07
CA ILE A 555 14.33 15.04 51.65
C ILE A 555 13.32 13.89 51.75
N GLY A 556 13.29 13.00 50.75
CA GLY A 556 12.37 11.86 50.67
C GLY A 556 12.92 10.53 51.20
N CYS A 557 14.24 10.43 51.39
CA CYS A 557 14.95 9.23 51.80
C CYS A 557 16.41 9.58 52.14
N SER A 558 17.11 8.69 52.85
CA SER A 558 18.56 8.83 53.03
C SER A 558 19.28 8.45 51.75
N TRP A 559 20.40 9.14 51.46
CA TRP A 559 21.34 8.71 50.43
C TRP A 559 21.72 7.23 50.66
N PRO A 560 21.84 6.41 49.61
CA PRO A 560 22.33 5.04 49.77
C PRO A 560 23.67 5.07 50.52
N ASP A 561 23.88 4.10 51.42
CA ASP A 561 24.98 4.06 52.41
C ASP A 561 26.41 3.99 51.79
N ASN A 562 26.51 4.12 50.47
CA ASN A 562 27.74 4.21 49.69
C ASN A 562 27.99 5.66 49.22
N SER A 563 28.57 6.49 50.10
CA SER A 563 29.08 7.83 49.77
C SER A 563 30.14 7.90 48.64
N ALA A 564 30.42 6.79 47.97
CA ALA A 564 31.30 6.70 46.80
C ALA A 564 30.63 7.13 45.48
N PHE A 565 29.30 7.09 45.38
CA PHE A 565 28.57 7.43 44.14
C PHE A 565 27.84 8.77 44.20
N VAL A 566 28.13 9.58 45.22
CA VAL A 566 27.50 10.87 45.52
C VAL A 566 28.58 11.95 45.44
N GLY A 567 28.36 12.97 44.61
CA GLY A 567 29.34 14.04 44.34
C GLY A 567 29.01 14.76 43.03
N CYS A 568 29.80 15.77 42.65
CA CYS A 568 29.50 16.53 41.44
C CYS A 568 29.52 15.67 40.16
N THR A 569 28.40 15.61 39.44
CA THR A 569 28.24 14.81 38.21
C THR A 569 28.55 15.56 36.92
N TYR A 570 28.85 16.87 37.00
CA TYR A 570 29.11 17.69 35.83
C TYR A 570 30.59 17.70 35.48
N SER A 571 30.94 17.21 34.28
CA SER A 571 32.32 17.06 33.80
C SER A 571 33.18 18.31 33.87
N ASP A 572 32.53 19.47 33.83
CA ASP A 572 33.16 20.78 33.70
C ASP A 572 33.45 21.41 35.08
N ALA A 573 33.03 20.78 36.17
CA ALA A 573 33.30 21.23 37.53
C ALA A 573 34.72 20.85 37.98
N ILE A 574 35.36 21.70 38.78
CA ILE A 574 36.68 21.46 39.38
C ILE A 574 36.69 20.16 40.19
N ASN A 575 35.61 19.90 40.91
CA ASN A 575 35.44 18.69 41.73
C ASN A 575 34.49 17.69 41.08
N TYR A 576 34.41 17.67 39.74
CA TYR A 576 33.75 16.59 39.02
C TYR A 576 34.25 15.24 39.52
N ASN A 577 33.32 14.37 39.89
CA ASN A 577 33.61 13.02 40.31
C ASN A 577 33.11 12.03 39.25
N THR A 578 34.03 11.36 38.57
CA THR A 578 33.72 10.35 37.54
C THR A 578 32.99 9.13 38.09
N GLU A 579 33.05 8.89 39.40
CA GLU A 579 32.34 7.82 40.08
C GLU A 579 30.99 8.28 40.63
N ALA A 580 30.67 9.58 40.59
CA ALA A 580 29.39 10.10 41.04
C ALA A 580 28.29 9.80 40.00
N VAL A 581 27.25 9.12 40.47
CA VAL A 581 26.01 8.88 39.73
C VAL A 581 24.94 9.88 40.16
N TYR A 582 25.05 10.43 41.37
CA TYR A 582 24.10 11.38 41.93
C TYR A 582 24.79 12.68 42.37
N ASP A 583 24.26 13.82 41.90
CA ASP A 583 24.76 15.15 42.28
C ASP A 583 24.33 15.52 43.70
N ASP A 584 25.28 15.90 44.53
CA ASP A 584 25.04 16.35 45.91
C ASP A 584 25.04 17.89 46.04
N GLY A 585 25.12 18.59 44.91
CA GLY A 585 25.19 20.04 44.86
C GLY A 585 26.54 20.60 45.33
N SER A 586 27.57 19.75 45.48
CA SER A 586 28.91 20.20 45.89
C SER A 586 29.75 20.76 44.75
N CYS A 587 29.25 20.78 43.50
CA CYS A 587 29.98 21.24 42.32
C CYS A 587 30.64 22.62 42.51
N MET A 588 31.95 22.65 42.35
CA MET A 588 32.80 23.84 42.38
C MET A 588 33.22 24.17 40.96
N TRP A 589 33.11 25.44 40.60
CA TRP A 589 33.47 25.93 39.27
C TRP A 589 34.67 26.86 39.38
N ASN A 590 35.56 26.87 38.38
CA ASN A 590 36.73 27.78 38.40
C ASN A 590 36.26 29.23 38.50
N ALA A 591 36.93 30.00 39.36
CA ALA A 591 36.81 31.45 39.34
C ALA A 591 37.22 31.94 37.94
N VAL A 592 36.20 32.39 37.23
CA VAL A 592 36.08 32.76 35.83
C VAL A 592 37.30 33.48 35.25
N SER A 593 37.81 32.98 34.12
CA SER A 593 38.59 33.77 33.18
C SER A 593 37.70 34.86 32.59
N ALA A 594 38.18 36.11 32.60
CA ALA A 594 37.46 37.36 32.37
C ALA A 594 36.76 37.58 31.00
N GLU A 595 36.32 36.54 30.29
CA GLU A 595 35.49 36.65 29.09
C GLU A 595 34.43 35.54 29.07
N CYS A 596 33.31 35.75 29.76
CA CYS A 596 32.06 35.01 29.55
C CYS A 596 31.19 35.84 28.59
N PRO A 597 31.08 35.49 27.29
CA PRO A 597 30.37 36.32 26.31
C PRO A 597 28.87 36.46 26.57
N ALA A 598 28.31 35.60 27.43
CA ALA A 598 26.90 35.56 27.80
C ALA A 598 26.61 36.13 29.21
N ASP A 599 27.63 36.61 29.93
CA ASP A 599 27.43 37.41 31.15
C ASP A 599 27.16 38.86 30.71
N VAL A 600 25.89 39.10 30.41
CA VAL A 600 25.42 40.37 29.82
C VAL A 600 25.44 41.48 30.88
N ASN A 601 25.36 41.13 32.15
CA ASN A 601 25.29 42.07 33.25
C ASN A 601 26.68 42.37 33.89
N GLY A 602 27.68 41.53 33.63
CA GLY A 602 29.07 41.69 34.06
C GLY A 602 29.33 41.31 35.51
N ASP A 603 28.48 40.48 36.14
CA ASP A 603 28.64 40.04 37.53
C ASP A 603 29.57 38.82 37.70
N GLY A 604 30.10 38.31 36.59
CA GLY A 604 30.99 37.16 36.55
C GLY A 604 30.26 35.83 36.48
N MET A 605 28.93 35.80 36.29
CA MET A 605 28.14 34.58 36.11
C MET A 605 27.21 34.70 34.89
N VAL A 606 26.81 33.56 34.31
CA VAL A 606 25.72 33.50 33.32
C VAL A 606 24.50 32.95 34.04
N ALA A 607 23.56 33.81 34.41
CA ALA A 607 22.39 33.47 35.22
C ALA A 607 21.07 33.90 34.57
N VAL A 608 19.94 33.55 35.20
CA VAL A 608 18.59 33.95 34.73
C VAL A 608 18.49 35.47 34.58
N GLN A 609 19.20 36.24 35.41
CA GLN A 609 19.28 37.70 35.30
C GLN A 609 19.86 38.19 33.95
N ASP A 610 20.85 37.52 33.37
CA ASP A 610 21.40 37.86 32.04
C ASP A 610 20.39 37.62 30.93
N ILE A 611 19.66 36.50 31.01
CA ILE A 611 18.58 36.17 30.08
C ILE A 611 17.45 37.20 30.18
N LEU A 612 17.08 37.62 31.40
CA LEU A 612 16.07 38.67 31.59
C LEU A 612 16.52 40.02 31.00
N LEU A 613 17.82 40.34 31.05
CA LEU A 613 18.39 41.53 30.43
C LEU A 613 18.32 41.46 28.89
N VAL A 614 18.66 40.33 28.28
CA VAL A 614 18.51 40.10 26.84
C VAL A 614 17.04 40.16 26.41
N LEU A 615 16.14 39.50 27.14
CA LEU A 615 14.71 39.50 26.83
C LEU A 615 14.07 40.88 27.03
N SER A 616 14.52 41.66 28.01
CA SER A 616 14.02 43.02 28.23
C SER A 616 14.46 44.00 27.13
N SER A 617 15.59 43.73 26.48
CA SER A 617 16.11 44.53 25.36
C SER A 617 15.66 44.03 23.99
N TYR A 618 15.15 42.79 23.92
CA TYR A 618 14.64 42.16 22.69
C TYR A 618 13.50 42.98 22.06
N GLY A 619 13.71 43.43 20.83
CA GLY A 619 12.75 44.27 20.08
C GLY A 619 12.90 45.78 20.31
N SER A 620 13.85 46.22 21.13
CA SER A 620 14.16 47.65 21.27
C SER A 620 14.88 48.20 20.03
N PRO A 621 14.49 49.38 19.50
CA PRO A 621 15.17 49.98 18.36
C PRO A 621 16.56 50.49 18.77
N CYS A 622 17.59 50.16 17.98
CA CYS A 622 18.89 50.78 18.10
C CYS A 622 18.80 52.21 17.56
N LEU A 623 18.94 53.21 18.42
CA LEU A 623 19.10 54.60 18.01
C LEU A 623 20.59 54.92 18.02
N ASP A 624 21.14 55.33 16.88
CA ASP A 624 22.51 55.82 16.78
C ASP A 624 22.64 57.10 17.63
N GLU A 625 23.62 57.16 18.55
CA GLU A 625 24.23 58.42 18.98
C GLU A 625 25.40 58.78 18.07
#